data_AF-A0A9W6FC67-F1
#
_entry.id   AF-A0A9W6FC67-F1
#
_cell.length_a   1.000
_cell.length_b   1.000
_cell.length_c   1.000
_cell.angle_alpha   90.00
_cell.angle_beta   90.00
_cell.angle_gamma   90.00
#
_symmetry.space_group_name_H-M   'P 1'
#
loop_
_entity.id
_entity.type
_entity.pdbx_description
1 polymer ?
#
loop_
_entity_poly.entity_id
_entity_poly.type
_entity_poly.pdbx_seq_one_letter_code
_entity_poly.pdbx_strand_id
1 'polypeptide(L)' 'MGQELILKLKEVKQALVDLDLKGEEWEERQEILQKLEDVTSYVKDAMGSGKL' A
#
# COMPACT_ATOMS: atom_id res chain seq x y z
N MET A 1 6.07 -11.65 11.16
CA MET A 1 4.93 -10.71 11.31
C MET A 1 5.12 -9.46 10.47
N GLY A 2 6.16 -8.66 10.71
CA GLY A 2 6.40 -7.43 9.96
C GLY A 2 6.60 -7.56 8.44
N GLN A 3 7.46 -8.49 8.02
CA GLN A 3 7.71 -8.77 6.60
C GLN A 3 6.47 -9.36 5.89
N GLU A 4 5.67 -10.16 6.59
CA GLU A 4 4.43 -10.73 6.05
C GLU A 4 3.39 -9.63 5.80
N LEU A 5 3.31 -8.64 6.69
CA LEU A 5 2.44 -7.47 6.52
C LEU A 5 2.84 -6.64 5.30
N ILE A 6 4.14 -6.40 5.08
CA ILE A 6 4.63 -5.72 3.86
C ILE A 6 4.26 -6.49 2.60
N LEU A 7 4.40 -7.83 2.61
CA LEU A 7 4.04 -8.67 1.48
C LEU A 7 2.55 -8.55 1.14
N LYS A 8 1.67 -8.66 2.15
CA LYS A 8 0.22 -8.49 1.96
C LYS A 8 -0.14 -7.09 1.45
N LEU A 9 0.51 -6.04 1.94
CA LEU A 9 0.30 -4.66 1.43
C LEU A 9 0.69 -4.52 -0.04
N LYS A 10 1.77 -5.19 -0.48
CA LYS A 10 2.15 -5.23 -1.90
C LYS A 10 1.15 -5.99 -2.75
N GLU A 11 0.63 -7.11 -2.26
CA GLU A 11 -0.40 -7.89 -2.96
C GLU A 11 -1.68 -7.08 -3.15
N VAL A 12 -2.14 -6.38 -2.11
CA VAL A 12 -3.30 -5.48 -2.19
C VAL A 12 -3.05 -4.34 -3.18
N LYS A 13 -1.85 -3.75 -3.18
CA LYS A 13 -1.47 -2.72 -4.16
C LYS A 13 -1.58 -3.25 -5.59
N GLN A 14 -1.03 -4.45 -5.83
CA GLN A 14 -1.06 -5.05 -7.16
C GLN A 14 -2.50 -5.37 -7.60
N ALA A 15 -3.31 -5.95 -6.71
CA ALA A 15 -4.72 -6.24 -7.00
C ALA A 15 -5.51 -4.97 -7.37
N LEU A 16 -5.28 -3.86 -6.67
CA LEU A 16 -5.87 -2.57 -7.04
C LEU A 16 -5.34 -2.06 -8.37
N VAL A 17 -4.06 -2.31 -8.69
CA VAL A 17 -3.46 -1.89 -9.95
C VAL A 17 -4.04 -2.63 -11.16
N ASP A 18 -4.37 -3.90 -10.97
CA ASP A 18 -4.88 -4.79 -12.00
C ASP A 18 -6.36 -4.55 -12.33
N LEU A 19 -7.09 -3.78 -11.51
CA LEU A 19 -8.45 -3.34 -11.82
C LEU A 19 -8.42 -2.32 -12.97
N ASP A 20 -8.98 -2.68 -14.13
CA ASP A 20 -9.15 -1.76 -15.27
C ASP A 20 -10.29 -0.78 -14.98
N LEU A 21 -9.97 0.28 -14.22
CA LEU A 21 -10.88 1.37 -13.85
C LEU A 21 -10.62 2.60 -14.72
N LYS A 22 -11.67 3.39 -14.98
CA LYS A 22 -11.61 4.59 -15.82
C LYS A 22 -12.47 5.71 -15.22
N GLY A 23 -12.15 6.96 -15.57
CA GLY A 23 -12.90 8.12 -15.07
C GLY A 23 -12.78 8.27 -13.56
N GLU A 24 -13.90 8.57 -12.89
CA GLU A 24 -13.98 8.83 -11.45
C GLU A 24 -13.49 7.64 -10.59
N GLU A 25 -13.82 6.40 -10.99
CA GLU A 25 -13.34 5.19 -10.27
C GLU A 25 -11.82 5.04 -10.33
N TRP A 26 -11.19 5.51 -11.40
CA TRP A 26 -9.73 5.52 -11.51
C TRP A 26 -9.10 6.55 -10.57
N GLU A 27 -9.72 7.73 -10.44
CA GLU A 27 -9.27 8.79 -9.53
C GLU A 27 -9.39 8.32 -8.07
N GLU A 28 -10.52 7.72 -7.69
CA GLU A 28 -10.69 7.10 -6.36
C GLU A 28 -9.64 6.01 -6.10
N ARG A 29 -9.36 5.17 -7.10
CA ARG A 29 -8.29 4.16 -6.99
C ARG A 29 -6.92 4.79 -6.77
N GLN A 30 -6.60 5.91 -7.43
CA GLN A 30 -5.33 6.60 -7.19
C GLN A 30 -5.24 7.10 -5.75
N GLU A 31 -6.32 7.65 -5.18
CA GLU A 31 -6.32 8.07 -3.78
C GLU A 31 -6.10 6.90 -2.80
N ILE A 32 -6.73 5.76 -3.08
CA ILE A 32 -6.57 4.54 -2.27
C ILE A 32 -5.12 4.04 -2.38
N LEU A 33 -4.53 4.05 -3.57
CA LEU A 33 -3.13 3.65 -3.79
C LEU A 33 -2.17 4.57 -3.02
N GLN A 34 -2.43 5.88 -3.00
CA GLN A 34 -1.63 6.84 -2.24
C GLN A 34 -1.68 6.55 -0.73
N LYS A 35 -2.89 6.37 -0.17
CA LYS A 35 -3.06 6.01 1.25
C LYS A 35 -2.38 4.68 1.58
N LEU A 36 -2.43 3.71 0.68
CA LEU A 36 -1.78 2.41 0.85
C LEU A 36 -0.25 2.53 0.87
N GLU A 37 0.33 3.43 0.06
CA GLU A 37 1.75 3.74 0.10
C GLU A 37 2.17 4.41 1.40
N ASP A 38 1.36 5.33 1.92
CA ASP A 38 1.62 5.99 3.20
C ASP A 38 1.64 4.98 4.35
N VAL A 39 0.65 4.08 4.40
CA VAL A 39 0.59 2.99 5.39
C VAL A 39 1.78 2.03 5.24
N THR A 40 2.15 1.69 4.01
CA THR A 40 3.32 0.83 3.75
C THR A 40 4.61 1.48 4.23
N SER A 41 4.76 2.79 4.01
CA SER A 41 5.92 3.56 4.47
C SER A 41 5.95 3.66 5.99
N TYR A 42 4.81 3.96 6.62
CA TYR A 42 4.69 3.97 8.09
C TYR A 42 5.05 2.61 8.70
N VAL A 43 4.55 1.51 8.14
CA VAL A 43 4.87 0.15 8.60
C VAL A 43 6.35 -0.16 8.41
N LYS A 44 6.95 0.22 7.27
CA LYS A 44 8.40 0.08 7.06
C LYS A 44 9.20 0.90 8.08
N ASP A 45 8.79 2.13 8.34
CA ASP A 45 9.47 3.03 9.28
C ASP A 45 9.33 2.55 10.72
N ALA A 46 8.15 2.08 11.12
CA ALA A 46 7.92 1.47 12.44
C ALA A 46 8.76 0.20 12.64
N MET A 47 9.05 -0.54 11.57
CA MET A 47 9.90 -1.73 11.63
C MET A 47 11.40 -1.44 11.49
N GLY A 48 11.78 -0.37 10.79
CA GLY A 48 13.17 0.07 10.63
C GLY A 48 13.67 1.00 11.76
N SER A 49 12.76 1.70 12.42
CA SER A 49 13.04 2.63 13.54
C SER A 49 13.12 1.93 14.89
N GLY A 50 13.13 0.60 14.93
CA GLY A 50 13.71 -0.17 16.03
C GLY A 50 15.24 -0.08 16.02
N LYS A 51 15.80 1.14 16.03
CA LYS A 51 17.19 1.34 16.43
C LYS A 51 17.23 1.18 17.95
N LEU A 52 17.86 0.09 18.38
CA LEU A 52 18.49 -0.09 19.68
C LEU A 52 19.27 1.17 20.11
#